data_AF-A0A0H3ZTD2-F1
#
_entry.id   AF-A0A0H3ZTD2-F1
#
_cell.length_a   1.000
_cell.length_b   1.000
_cell.length_c   1.000
_cell.angle_alpha   90.00
_cell.angle_beta   90.00
_cell.angle_gamma   90.00
#
_symmetry.space_group_name_H-M   'P 1'
#
loop_
_entity.id
_entity.type
_entity.pdbx_description
1 polymer ?
#
loop_
_entity_poly.entity_id
_entity_poly.type
_entity_poly.pdbx_seq_one_letter_code
_entity_poly.pdbx_strand_id
1 'polypeptide(L)'
;MRLSCRFIFANQLKHEHLPYLVLPEKISWHLRAYKNASDIHSLLPALLQLSLESVSKKDVATYLERLKRELKRGQFVALSISPLSSPASSVQWNSTPVLAKKIAELQGAPASYQKASYKPITDNTTLARNITYVPTEPTPEHKIVIEFAGQWNNTPAYLSLGQEANQNKAKASPKRDNTASHRSLAIFKDLEAESRSLYINIPCSGLSPIQLKLADDIEPVEKGIQMDEWDNVLIPVLPVLKENRGMALRDKGYIYIVWNNKIWRELAVQPNGYFRDINLDYYQQKECAYRHLNVDVSTLFPDHHYGSEPFEIKQNGKVVCRSELSENETERVFGLIEEEVELVFPNLDIEPITLKTLPSPQKVGQCNQRQADGMPLPHIWVPYVLKGEVQDSLFLHYSEQALNNDQVAALEADPASCAIPLNDLAQYSERQAFSESEGNILRLTHPAQDANGEALLSAQQESNIAGVKLPNLGGLVIEYSEELGVDESDDFFELKNAEFEWSSRAYFRSAATNDHGNFMLRFSAPPPEVKQVDIIRSAHSDHGRGVQHYVLVESNVSVSELIG
;
A
#
# COMPACT_ATOMS: atom_id res chain seq x y z
N MET A 1 29.61 28.88 -43.94
CA MET A 1 30.70 27.91 -44.18
C MET A 1 30.78 26.97 -42.99
N ARG A 2 30.88 25.65 -43.17
CA ARG A 2 31.12 24.72 -42.06
C ARG A 2 32.63 24.57 -41.87
N LEU A 3 33.09 24.68 -40.63
CA LEU A 3 34.49 24.48 -40.25
C LEU A 3 34.90 23.05 -40.64
N SER A 4 35.95 22.88 -41.45
CA SER A 4 36.39 21.55 -41.92
C SER A 4 37.16 20.76 -40.85
N CYS A 5 37.32 21.35 -39.66
CA CYS A 5 37.97 20.76 -38.50
C CYS A 5 37.18 21.04 -37.23
N ARG A 6 37.31 20.17 -36.23
CA ARG A 6 36.83 20.35 -34.86
C ARG A 6 38.02 20.44 -33.92
N PHE A 7 37.93 21.26 -32.88
CA PHE A 7 38.96 21.39 -31.85
C PHE A 7 38.52 20.71 -30.56
N ILE A 8 39.41 19.88 -29.99
CA ILE A 8 39.21 19.21 -28.70
C ILE A 8 40.42 19.44 -27.81
N PHE A 9 40.28 19.17 -26.51
CA PHE A 9 41.44 19.16 -25.62
C PHE A 9 42.31 17.93 -25.87
N ALA A 10 43.62 18.09 -25.72
CA ALA A 10 44.56 16.97 -25.88
C ALA A 10 44.27 15.82 -24.90
N ASN A 11 43.74 16.09 -23.70
CA ASN A 11 43.33 15.04 -22.73
C ASN A 11 42.08 14.26 -23.12
N GLN A 12 41.31 14.72 -24.11
CA GLN A 12 40.17 13.99 -24.67
C GLN A 12 40.57 13.17 -25.91
N LEU A 13 41.85 13.21 -26.29
CA LEU A 13 42.36 12.41 -27.40
C LEU A 13 42.30 10.92 -27.03
N LYS A 14 41.78 10.10 -27.95
CA LYS A 14 41.57 8.66 -27.82
C LYS A 14 42.16 7.97 -29.05
N HIS A 15 42.34 6.65 -28.99
CA HIS A 15 42.85 5.87 -30.11
C HIS A 15 42.04 6.06 -31.41
N GLU A 16 40.71 6.16 -31.31
CA GLU A 16 39.80 6.41 -32.43
C GLU A 16 40.02 7.75 -33.15
N HIS A 17 40.63 8.73 -32.47
CA HIS A 17 40.86 10.07 -33.03
C HIS A 17 42.15 10.16 -33.86
N LEU A 18 43.05 9.19 -33.78
CA LEU A 18 44.37 9.22 -34.43
C LEU A 18 44.29 9.43 -35.96
N PRO A 19 43.38 8.79 -36.72
CA PRO A 19 43.27 8.98 -38.17
C PRO A 19 42.82 10.38 -38.60
N TYR A 20 42.31 11.20 -37.67
CA TYR A 20 41.71 12.50 -37.93
C TYR A 20 42.61 13.68 -37.56
N LEU A 21 43.80 13.42 -37.01
CA LEU A 21 44.68 14.45 -36.44
C LEU A 21 45.28 15.40 -37.47
N VAL A 22 44.96 16.69 -37.36
CA VAL A 22 45.50 17.75 -38.22
C VAL A 22 46.70 18.41 -37.54
N LEU A 23 47.83 18.45 -38.26
CA LEU A 23 49.03 19.17 -37.81
C LEU A 23 48.72 20.68 -37.67
N PRO A 24 49.24 21.38 -36.64
CA PRO A 24 49.06 22.82 -36.50
C PRO A 24 49.47 23.63 -37.75
N GLU A 25 50.48 23.15 -38.48
CA GLU A 25 50.95 23.74 -39.74
C GLU A 25 49.91 23.69 -40.86
N LYS A 26 49.02 22.69 -40.84
CA LYS A 26 47.98 22.50 -41.87
C LYS A 26 46.67 23.23 -41.55
N ILE A 27 46.52 23.78 -40.33
CA ILE A 27 45.33 24.54 -39.91
C ILE A 27 45.04 25.71 -40.86
N SER A 28 46.09 26.42 -41.28
CA SER A 28 45.94 27.56 -42.18
C SER A 28 45.30 27.15 -43.50
N TRP A 29 45.56 25.94 -43.99
CA TRP A 29 44.93 25.41 -45.21
C TRP A 29 43.44 25.10 -45.01
N HIS A 30 43.07 24.57 -43.84
CA HIS A 30 41.67 24.26 -43.50
C HIS A 30 40.81 25.51 -43.27
N LEU A 31 41.44 26.63 -42.89
CA LEU A 31 40.77 27.88 -42.54
C LEU A 31 40.99 29.02 -43.56
N ARG A 32 41.73 28.77 -44.66
CA ARG A 32 42.00 29.76 -45.72
C ARG A 32 40.76 30.34 -46.41
N ALA A 33 39.64 29.64 -46.32
CA ALA A 33 38.39 30.05 -46.97
C ALA A 33 37.67 31.20 -46.23
N TYR A 34 38.04 31.47 -44.97
CA TYR A 34 37.43 32.51 -44.16
C TYR A 34 38.07 33.87 -44.46
N LYS A 35 37.22 34.89 -44.68
CA LYS A 35 37.65 36.25 -45.03
C LYS A 35 38.01 37.09 -43.80
N ASN A 36 37.42 36.80 -42.63
CA ASN A 36 37.60 37.58 -41.41
C ASN A 36 38.03 36.70 -40.24
N ALA A 37 38.89 37.23 -39.36
CA ALA A 37 39.34 36.53 -38.15
C ALA A 37 38.21 36.31 -37.14
N SER A 38 37.24 37.24 -37.06
CA SER A 38 36.04 37.13 -36.21
C SER A 38 35.21 35.89 -36.51
N ASP A 39 35.10 35.54 -37.80
CA ASP A 39 34.30 34.41 -38.25
C ASP A 39 34.96 33.08 -37.85
N ILE A 40 36.29 33.02 -37.91
CA ILE A 40 37.05 31.87 -37.39
C ILE A 40 36.92 31.82 -35.87
N HIS A 41 37.05 32.97 -35.19
CA HIS A 41 37.04 33.07 -33.74
C HIS A 41 35.75 32.55 -33.13
N SER A 42 34.60 32.95 -33.65
CA SER A 42 33.28 32.49 -33.16
C SER A 42 33.06 30.97 -33.28
N LEU A 43 33.82 30.28 -34.14
CA LEU A 43 33.71 28.83 -34.37
C LEU A 43 34.63 28.00 -33.46
N LEU A 44 35.51 28.63 -32.68
CA LEU A 44 36.41 27.93 -31.77
C LEU A 44 35.74 27.64 -30.41
N PRO A 45 36.20 26.63 -29.65
CA PRO A 45 35.79 26.46 -28.25
C PRO A 45 36.10 27.70 -27.41
N ALA A 46 35.25 28.01 -26.42
CA ALA A 46 35.34 29.23 -25.59
C ALA A 46 36.74 29.48 -24.97
N LEU A 47 37.44 28.42 -24.56
CA LEU A 47 38.79 28.54 -23.99
C LEU A 47 39.87 28.90 -25.03
N LEU A 48 39.69 28.50 -26.30
CA LEU A 48 40.52 28.99 -27.42
C LEU A 48 40.11 30.39 -27.86
N GLN A 49 38.83 30.75 -27.76
CA GLN A 49 38.37 32.11 -28.00
C GLN A 49 39.07 33.07 -27.02
N LEU A 50 39.01 32.78 -25.72
CA LEU A 50 39.65 33.59 -24.68
C LEU A 50 41.16 33.78 -24.92
N SER A 51 41.90 32.75 -25.33
CA SER A 51 43.35 32.87 -25.58
C SER A 51 43.69 33.67 -26.86
N LEU A 52 42.72 33.83 -27.75
CA LEU A 52 42.85 34.51 -29.04
C LEU A 52 42.07 35.83 -29.13
N GLU A 53 41.44 36.28 -28.04
CA GLU A 53 40.58 37.48 -28.00
C GLU A 53 41.35 38.72 -28.44
N SER A 54 42.59 38.88 -27.96
CA SER A 54 43.45 40.03 -28.30
C SER A 54 43.82 40.14 -29.80
N VAL A 55 43.58 39.08 -30.58
CA VAL A 55 43.85 39.04 -32.02
C VAL A 55 42.58 38.81 -32.85
N SER A 56 41.39 38.71 -32.23
CA SER A 56 40.11 38.36 -32.88
C SER A 56 39.68 39.33 -34.00
N LYS A 57 40.12 40.59 -33.91
CA LYS A 57 39.82 41.66 -34.88
C LYS A 57 40.99 42.00 -35.82
N LYS A 58 42.09 41.24 -35.76
CA LYS A 58 43.25 41.42 -36.66
C LYS A 58 43.03 40.71 -38.00
N ASP A 59 43.99 40.86 -38.91
CA ASP A 59 43.97 40.13 -40.18
C ASP A 59 44.05 38.61 -39.95
N VAL A 60 43.50 37.85 -40.91
CA VAL A 60 43.39 36.39 -40.83
C VAL A 60 44.76 35.72 -40.73
N ALA A 61 45.81 36.26 -41.36
CA ALA A 61 47.15 35.66 -41.31
C ALA A 61 47.75 35.77 -39.90
N THR A 62 47.66 36.94 -39.27
CA THR A 62 48.09 37.16 -37.88
C THR A 62 47.28 36.29 -36.91
N TYR A 63 45.97 36.15 -37.14
CA TYR A 63 45.10 35.31 -36.32
C TYR A 63 45.49 33.82 -36.41
N LEU A 64 45.70 33.31 -37.62
CA LEU A 64 46.07 31.92 -37.86
C LEU A 64 47.46 31.59 -37.31
N GLU A 65 48.43 32.49 -37.40
CA GLU A 65 49.75 32.30 -36.78
C GLU A 65 49.67 32.25 -35.25
N ARG A 66 48.76 33.02 -34.63
CA ARG A 66 48.52 32.93 -33.19
C ARG A 66 47.81 31.63 -32.81
N LEU A 67 46.77 31.23 -33.54
CA LEU A 67 46.07 29.96 -33.33
C LEU A 67 47.03 28.77 -33.46
N LYS A 68 47.87 28.77 -34.50
CA LYS A 68 48.93 27.78 -34.71
C LYS A 68 49.87 27.68 -33.52
N ARG A 69 50.27 28.81 -32.93
CA ARG A 69 51.12 28.85 -31.74
C ARG A 69 50.42 28.25 -30.51
N GLU A 70 49.14 28.54 -30.33
CA GLU A 70 48.34 27.96 -29.23
C GLU A 70 48.19 26.44 -29.39
N LEU A 71 47.96 25.95 -30.61
CA LEU A 71 47.91 24.51 -30.88
C LEU A 71 49.27 23.83 -30.67
N LYS A 72 50.38 24.52 -30.96
CA LYS A 72 51.73 24.01 -30.68
C LYS A 72 52.02 23.83 -29.20
N ARG A 73 51.35 24.57 -28.31
CA ARG A 73 51.44 24.36 -26.86
C ARG A 73 50.86 23.01 -26.43
N GLY A 74 50.08 22.35 -27.28
CA GLY A 74 49.61 20.98 -27.08
C GLY A 74 48.44 20.84 -26.11
N GLN A 75 47.79 21.95 -25.71
CA GLN A 75 46.57 21.91 -24.89
C GLN A 75 45.33 21.54 -25.73
N PHE A 76 45.28 22.02 -26.97
CA PHE A 76 44.21 21.74 -27.92
C PHE A 76 44.75 21.05 -29.15
N VAL A 77 43.89 20.24 -29.76
CA VAL A 77 44.19 19.45 -30.94
C VAL A 77 43.07 19.65 -31.96
N ALA A 78 43.44 19.75 -33.23
CA ALA A 78 42.49 19.84 -34.32
C ALA A 78 42.28 18.47 -34.96
N LEU A 79 41.01 18.15 -35.21
CA LEU A 79 40.55 16.94 -35.86
C LEU A 79 39.84 17.31 -37.16
N SER A 80 40.19 16.68 -38.27
CA SER A 80 39.44 16.77 -39.53
C SER A 80 38.09 16.06 -39.38
N ILE A 81 37.09 16.48 -40.16
CA ILE A 81 35.79 15.79 -40.22
C ILE A 81 35.92 14.40 -40.86
N SER A 82 36.86 14.26 -41.80
CA SER A 82 37.15 13.00 -42.50
C SER A 82 38.57 12.51 -42.18
N PRO A 83 38.81 11.19 -42.18
CA PRO A 83 40.14 10.64 -41.91
C PRO A 83 41.13 11.14 -42.98
N LEU A 84 42.34 11.46 -42.54
CA LEU A 84 43.38 11.94 -43.44
C LEU A 84 43.93 10.79 -44.29
N SER A 85 44.03 11.01 -45.60
CA SER A 85 44.56 10.02 -46.55
C SER A 85 46.02 9.63 -46.28
N SER A 86 46.77 10.50 -45.59
CA SER A 86 48.11 10.23 -45.08
C SER A 86 48.24 10.76 -43.64
N PRO A 87 48.15 9.89 -42.62
CA PRO A 87 48.41 10.26 -41.23
C PRO A 87 49.81 10.85 -41.08
N ALA A 88 49.95 11.89 -40.27
CA ALA A 88 51.25 12.51 -40.04
C ALA A 88 52.20 11.54 -39.31
N SER A 89 53.40 11.37 -39.85
CA SER A 89 54.45 10.52 -39.29
C SER A 89 54.95 11.04 -37.94
N SER A 90 55.52 10.17 -37.10
CA SER A 90 56.09 10.51 -35.78
C SER A 90 57.08 11.68 -35.85
N VAL A 91 57.87 11.77 -36.91
CA VAL A 91 58.85 12.84 -37.16
C VAL A 91 58.17 14.21 -37.37
N GLN A 92 56.98 14.25 -37.96
CA GLN A 92 56.26 15.51 -38.23
C GLN A 92 55.64 16.13 -36.96
N TRP A 93 55.46 15.33 -35.90
CA TRP A 93 54.96 15.79 -34.60
C TRP A 93 56.05 16.37 -33.69
N ASN A 94 57.33 16.31 -34.08
CA ASN A 94 58.45 16.87 -33.32
C ASN A 94 58.30 18.38 -33.06
N SER A 95 57.56 19.10 -33.91
CA SER A 95 57.24 20.53 -33.73
C SER A 95 56.23 20.81 -32.59
N THR A 96 55.66 19.75 -32.00
CA THR A 96 54.69 19.77 -30.90
C THR A 96 54.99 18.63 -29.89
N PRO A 97 56.03 18.76 -29.06
CA PRO A 97 56.53 17.65 -28.23
C PRO A 97 55.49 17.11 -27.24
N VAL A 98 54.63 17.97 -26.71
CA VAL A 98 53.54 17.59 -25.78
C VAL A 98 52.52 16.68 -26.47
N LEU A 99 52.14 17.01 -27.72
CA LEU A 99 51.19 16.22 -28.48
C LEU A 99 51.83 14.94 -29.02
N ALA A 100 53.09 14.99 -29.45
CA ALA A 100 53.85 13.82 -29.89
C ALA A 100 53.96 12.75 -28.81
N LYS A 101 54.29 13.15 -27.57
CA LYS A 101 54.33 12.24 -26.41
C LYS A 101 52.98 11.56 -26.20
N LYS A 102 51.90 12.32 -26.30
CA LYS A 102 50.54 11.82 -26.09
C LYS A 102 50.06 10.86 -27.18
N ILE A 103 50.45 11.10 -28.43
CA ILE A 103 50.16 10.19 -29.54
C ILE A 103 50.94 8.89 -29.36
N ALA A 104 52.21 8.95 -28.96
CA ALA A 104 53.03 7.76 -28.68
C ALA A 104 52.48 6.93 -27.51
N GLU A 105 52.00 7.59 -26.44
CA GLU A 105 51.30 6.95 -25.33
C GLU A 105 50.02 6.22 -25.79
N LEU A 106 49.25 6.82 -26.69
CA LEU A 106 48.03 6.21 -27.23
C LEU A 106 48.28 5.08 -28.23
N GLN A 107 49.39 5.12 -28.97
CA GLN A 107 49.79 4.05 -29.91
C GLN A 107 50.45 2.85 -29.21
N GLY A 108 51.10 3.07 -28.06
CA GLY A 108 51.74 2.01 -27.26
C GLY A 108 50.82 1.35 -26.23
N ALA A 109 49.61 1.86 -26.02
CA ALA A 109 48.65 1.30 -25.08
C ALA A 109 47.83 0.16 -25.72
N PRO A 110 47.66 -1.01 -25.05
CA PRO A 110 46.72 -2.03 -25.51
C PRO A 110 45.31 -1.44 -25.56
N ALA A 111 44.53 -1.80 -26.59
CA ALA A 111 43.18 -1.27 -26.79
C ALA A 111 42.30 -1.56 -25.56
N SER A 112 42.12 -0.57 -24.69
CA SER A 112 41.26 -0.70 -23.51
C SER A 112 39.82 -0.43 -23.92
N TYR A 113 38.99 -1.46 -23.95
CA TYR A 113 37.53 -1.29 -23.97
C TYR A 113 37.07 -0.73 -22.62
N GLN A 114 36.23 0.31 -22.63
CA GLN A 114 35.71 0.89 -21.38
C GLN A 114 34.78 -0.09 -20.66
N LYS A 115 35.22 -0.63 -19.52
CA LYS A 115 34.34 -0.94 -18.39
C LYS A 115 34.23 0.31 -17.51
N ALA A 116 33.02 0.61 -17.05
CA ALA A 116 32.67 1.84 -16.34
C ALA A 116 33.38 1.99 -14.97
N SER A 117 33.63 3.25 -14.62
CA SER A 117 34.58 3.76 -13.61
C SER A 117 34.08 3.75 -12.15
N TYR A 118 34.93 3.36 -11.19
CA TYR A 118 34.92 3.89 -9.81
C TYR A 118 36.36 4.11 -9.28
N LYS A 119 36.49 5.06 -8.33
CA LYS A 119 37.74 5.68 -7.84
C LYS A 119 38.63 4.74 -7.01
N PRO A 120 39.97 4.85 -7.11
CA PRO A 120 40.90 4.10 -6.26
C PRO A 120 41.02 4.79 -4.89
N ILE A 121 40.68 4.07 -3.84
CA ILE A 121 41.09 4.38 -2.47
C ILE A 121 42.15 3.33 -2.10
N THR A 122 43.32 3.81 -1.68
CA THR A 122 44.51 3.03 -1.31
C THR A 122 44.28 2.24 -0.04
N ASP A 123 44.48 0.92 -0.11
CA ASP A 123 44.62 0.08 1.08
C ASP A 123 46.03 -0.53 1.13
N ASN A 124 46.75 -0.23 2.21
CA ASN A 124 48.13 -0.62 2.45
C ASN A 124 48.19 -2.03 3.04
N THR A 125 47.86 -3.06 2.27
CA THR A 125 48.07 -4.44 2.71
C THR A 125 48.81 -5.26 1.67
N THR A 126 49.89 -5.88 2.13
CA THR A 126 50.80 -6.74 1.38
C THR A 126 50.08 -8.01 0.92
N LEU A 127 50.15 -8.32 -0.38
CA LEU A 127 49.55 -9.52 -0.95
C LEU A 127 50.22 -10.78 -0.41
N ALA A 128 49.43 -11.63 0.24
CA ALA A 128 49.86 -12.94 0.72
C ALA A 128 50.25 -13.86 -0.44
N ARG A 129 51.37 -14.56 -0.29
CA ARG A 129 51.74 -15.72 -1.11
C ARG A 129 50.79 -16.87 -0.77
N ASN A 130 49.83 -17.10 -1.66
CA ASN A 130 49.14 -18.36 -1.99
C ASN A 130 47.74 -17.98 -2.48
N ILE A 131 47.49 -18.12 -3.78
CA ILE A 131 46.13 -18.01 -4.32
C ILE A 131 45.44 -19.33 -4.00
N THR A 132 44.77 -19.40 -2.86
CA THR A 132 43.76 -20.41 -2.63
C THR A 132 42.59 -20.06 -3.55
N TYR A 133 42.30 -20.90 -4.55
CA TYR A 133 41.06 -20.80 -5.31
C TYR A 133 39.91 -20.98 -4.31
N VAL A 134 39.20 -19.90 -4.01
CA VAL A 134 37.89 -19.97 -3.35
C VAL A 134 36.89 -20.14 -4.48
N PRO A 135 36.25 -21.31 -4.62
CA PRO A 135 35.13 -21.45 -5.55
C PRO A 135 34.12 -20.36 -5.21
N THR A 136 33.80 -19.48 -6.15
CA THR A 136 32.58 -18.68 -6.04
C THR A 136 31.44 -19.67 -6.08
N GLU A 137 30.66 -19.75 -5.00
CA GLU A 137 29.42 -20.51 -4.99
C GLU A 137 28.61 -20.07 -6.23
N PRO A 138 28.13 -21.03 -7.05
CA PRO A 138 27.35 -20.70 -8.23
C PRO A 138 26.16 -19.83 -7.78
N THR A 139 25.97 -18.69 -8.44
CA THR A 139 24.77 -17.87 -8.18
C THR A 139 23.55 -18.76 -8.40
N PRO A 140 22.64 -18.84 -7.43
CA PRO A 140 21.53 -19.76 -7.54
C PRO A 140 20.71 -19.49 -8.80
N GLU A 141 20.36 -20.55 -9.53
CA GLU A 141 19.74 -20.44 -10.85
C GLU A 141 18.21 -20.52 -10.82
N HIS A 142 17.57 -20.32 -9.66
CA HIS A 142 16.11 -20.37 -9.55
C HIS A 142 15.49 -18.99 -9.30
N LYS A 143 14.19 -18.92 -9.54
CA LYS A 143 13.33 -17.75 -9.32
C LYS A 143 11.96 -18.18 -8.85
N ILE A 144 11.30 -17.31 -8.10
CA ILE A 144 9.87 -17.39 -7.84
C ILE A 144 9.23 -16.20 -8.55
N VAL A 145 8.18 -16.46 -9.31
CA VAL A 145 7.43 -15.43 -10.03
C VAL A 145 5.98 -15.45 -9.56
N ILE A 146 5.48 -14.26 -9.23
CA ILE A 146 4.09 -14.03 -8.90
C ILE A 146 3.53 -13.11 -9.98
N GLU A 147 2.48 -13.60 -10.63
CA GLU A 147 1.73 -12.88 -11.61
C GLU A 147 0.64 -12.04 -10.94
N PHE A 148 0.44 -10.84 -11.48
CA PHE A 148 -0.63 -9.95 -11.13
C PHE A 148 -1.46 -9.65 -12.37
N ALA A 149 -2.77 -9.87 -12.29
CA ALA A 149 -3.69 -9.59 -13.40
C ALA A 149 -3.79 -8.10 -13.68
N GLY A 150 -3.18 -7.65 -14.78
CA GLY A 150 -3.18 -6.30 -15.36
C GLY A 150 -1.92 -5.45 -15.17
N GLN A 151 -2.00 -4.17 -15.53
CA GLN A 151 -0.88 -3.23 -15.50
C GLN A 151 -1.33 -1.87 -14.94
N TRP A 152 -0.87 -1.53 -13.73
CA TRP A 152 -1.19 -0.29 -13.02
C TRP A 152 0.06 0.39 -12.46
N ASN A 153 -0.14 1.61 -11.98
CA ASN A 153 0.89 2.38 -11.28
C ASN A 153 1.31 1.72 -9.96
N ASN A 154 2.51 2.04 -9.47
CA ASN A 154 3.04 1.46 -8.24
C ASN A 154 2.07 1.57 -7.06
N THR A 155 1.96 0.47 -6.31
CA THR A 155 1.25 0.43 -5.03
C THR A 155 2.25 0.36 -3.87
N PRO A 156 1.88 0.83 -2.66
CA PRO A 156 2.73 0.68 -1.48
C PRO A 156 3.00 -0.78 -1.07
N ALA A 157 2.09 -1.70 -1.40
CA ALA A 157 2.21 -3.11 -1.03
C ALA A 157 3.34 -3.80 -1.81
N TYR A 158 3.97 -4.79 -1.18
CA TYR A 158 5.02 -5.59 -1.80
C TYR A 158 5.03 -7.03 -1.27
N LEU A 159 5.69 -7.93 -1.99
CA LEU A 159 5.83 -9.33 -1.61
C LEU A 159 7.16 -9.57 -0.89
N SER A 160 7.19 -10.54 0.01
CA SER A 160 8.42 -11.08 0.59
C SER A 160 8.38 -12.59 0.74
N LEU A 161 9.55 -13.22 0.78
CA LEU A 161 9.70 -14.63 1.12
C LEU A 161 10.02 -14.81 2.62
N GLY A 162 9.65 -15.96 3.18
CA GLY A 162 9.92 -16.36 4.56
C GLY A 162 11.42 -16.44 4.87
N GLN A 163 11.79 -16.15 6.11
CA GLN A 163 13.19 -16.13 6.56
C GLN A 163 13.78 -17.54 6.66
N GLU A 164 15.01 -17.69 6.17
CA GLU A 164 16.02 -18.52 6.83
C GLU A 164 17.12 -17.62 7.43
N ALA A 165 17.81 -18.13 8.45
CA ALA A 165 18.65 -17.37 9.39
C ALA A 165 19.79 -16.51 8.79
N ASN A 166 20.08 -16.59 7.48
CA ASN A 166 21.21 -15.90 6.84
C ASN A 166 20.88 -15.12 5.55
N GLN A 167 19.61 -14.96 5.16
CA GLN A 167 19.27 -14.17 3.96
C GLN A 167 18.55 -12.86 4.30
N ASN A 168 18.98 -11.77 3.66
CA ASN A 168 18.25 -10.50 3.66
C ASN A 168 16.85 -10.72 3.06
N LYS A 169 15.81 -10.11 3.65
CA LYS A 169 14.42 -10.19 3.14
C LYS A 169 14.39 -9.88 1.64
N ALA A 170 14.27 -10.90 0.80
CA ALA A 170 14.02 -10.71 -0.61
C ALA A 170 12.65 -10.05 -0.73
N LYS A 171 12.60 -8.87 -1.37
CA LYS A 171 11.38 -8.11 -1.61
C LYS A 171 11.15 -8.00 -3.11
N ALA A 172 9.93 -8.19 -3.54
CA ALA A 172 9.53 -8.00 -4.92
C ALA A 172 8.24 -7.16 -4.97
N SER A 173 8.20 -6.23 -5.92
CA SER A 173 6.99 -5.47 -6.24
C SER A 173 6.58 -5.81 -7.67
N PRO A 174 5.28 -5.76 -8.00
CA PRO A 174 4.80 -5.98 -9.36
C PRO A 174 5.45 -4.98 -10.30
N LYS A 175 5.93 -5.46 -11.45
CA LYS A 175 6.41 -4.63 -12.54
C LYS A 175 5.72 -5.04 -13.81
N ARG A 176 5.43 -4.06 -14.67
CA ARG A 176 4.86 -4.28 -15.99
C ARG A 176 5.60 -5.39 -16.73
N ASP A 177 4.87 -6.39 -17.21
CA ASP A 177 5.43 -7.36 -18.14
C ASP A 177 5.48 -6.72 -19.54
N ASN A 178 6.67 -6.65 -20.12
CA ASN A 178 6.87 -6.09 -21.46
C ASN A 178 6.48 -7.08 -22.57
N THR A 179 6.28 -8.35 -22.24
CA THR A 179 5.93 -9.41 -23.18
C THR A 179 4.42 -9.67 -23.22
N ALA A 180 3.72 -9.45 -22.10
CA ALA A 180 2.30 -9.66 -21.96
C ALA A 180 1.61 -8.42 -21.36
N SER A 181 0.76 -7.75 -22.16
CA SER A 181 0.10 -6.49 -21.74
C SER A 181 -0.98 -6.67 -20.68
N HIS A 182 -1.47 -7.89 -20.49
CA HIS A 182 -2.55 -8.21 -19.57
C HIS A 182 -2.08 -8.44 -18.12
N ARG A 183 -0.76 -8.41 -17.85
CA ARG A 183 -0.19 -8.77 -16.53
C ARG A 183 1.01 -7.93 -16.09
N SER A 184 1.30 -8.03 -14.80
CA SER A 184 2.51 -7.55 -14.15
C SER A 184 3.16 -8.69 -13.38
N LEU A 185 4.49 -8.69 -13.26
CA LEU A 185 5.24 -9.76 -12.59
C LEU A 185 6.04 -9.20 -11.41
N ALA A 186 5.93 -9.87 -10.26
CA ALA A 186 6.86 -9.72 -9.15
C ALA A 186 7.81 -10.92 -9.16
N ILE A 187 9.11 -10.67 -9.31
CA ILE A 187 10.12 -11.72 -9.51
C ILE A 187 11.15 -11.67 -8.40
N PHE A 188 11.25 -12.76 -7.64
CA PHE A 188 12.38 -13.06 -6.77
C PHE A 188 13.41 -13.85 -7.57
N LYS A 189 14.65 -13.37 -7.63
CA LYS A 189 15.72 -13.97 -8.45
C LYS A 189 16.84 -14.47 -7.54
N ASP A 190 17.70 -15.29 -8.14
CA ASP A 190 18.93 -15.78 -7.52
C ASP A 190 18.61 -16.56 -6.24
N LEU A 191 17.57 -17.41 -6.33
CA LEU A 191 17.09 -18.28 -5.27
C LEU A 191 17.67 -19.69 -5.40
N GLU A 192 17.93 -20.30 -4.26
CA GLU A 192 18.19 -21.73 -4.15
C GLU A 192 16.94 -22.56 -4.48
N ALA A 193 17.07 -23.87 -4.58
CA ALA A 193 15.97 -24.76 -4.96
C ALA A 193 14.97 -25.04 -3.82
N GLU A 194 15.26 -24.63 -2.57
CA GLU A 194 14.35 -24.92 -1.46
C GLU A 194 13.05 -24.11 -1.55
N SER A 195 11.98 -24.74 -1.08
CA SER A 195 10.67 -24.12 -0.98
C SER A 195 10.69 -22.95 -0.01
N ARG A 196 9.84 -21.95 -0.26
CA ARG A 196 9.77 -20.72 0.55
C ARG A 196 8.31 -20.37 0.86
N SER A 197 8.05 -19.84 2.06
CA SER A 197 6.75 -19.23 2.35
C SER A 197 6.63 -17.86 1.68
N LEU A 198 5.46 -17.52 1.16
CA LEU A 198 5.17 -16.27 0.46
C LEU A 198 4.25 -15.36 1.30
N TYR A 199 4.55 -14.07 1.34
CA TYR A 199 3.80 -13.07 2.11
C TYR A 199 3.52 -11.80 1.29
N ILE A 200 2.35 -11.20 1.51
CA ILE A 200 2.06 -9.80 1.18
C ILE A 200 2.44 -8.94 2.38
N ASN A 201 3.11 -7.81 2.13
CA ASN A 201 3.44 -6.82 3.14
C ASN A 201 2.70 -5.53 2.82
N ILE A 202 1.85 -5.09 3.73
CA ILE A 202 1.19 -3.78 3.67
C ILE A 202 1.93 -2.84 4.62
N PRO A 203 2.65 -1.82 4.12
CA PRO A 203 3.33 -0.86 4.99
C PRO A 203 2.33 -0.16 5.90
N CYS A 204 2.75 0.17 7.12
CA CYS A 204 1.97 0.94 8.10
C CYS A 204 2.67 2.24 8.45
N SER A 205 1.91 3.25 8.88
CA SER A 205 2.47 4.52 9.35
C SER A 205 2.99 4.37 10.79
N GLY A 206 4.31 4.27 10.97
CA GLY A 206 4.95 4.20 12.28
C GLY A 206 4.92 2.82 12.96
N LEU A 207 4.33 1.80 12.32
CA LEU A 207 4.31 0.41 12.77
C LEU A 207 5.01 -0.52 11.76
N SER A 208 5.32 -1.73 12.19
CA SER A 208 5.79 -2.78 11.27
C SER A 208 4.71 -3.09 10.22
N PRO A 209 5.09 -3.43 8.97
CA PRO A 209 4.13 -3.81 7.94
C PRO A 209 3.24 -4.98 8.39
N ILE A 210 1.95 -4.92 8.05
CA ILE A 210 1.04 -6.06 8.18
C ILE A 210 1.54 -7.13 7.21
N GLN A 211 1.87 -8.31 7.74
CA GLN A 211 2.35 -9.45 6.95
C GLN A 211 1.23 -10.47 6.81
N LEU A 212 0.71 -10.61 5.59
CA LEU A 212 -0.34 -11.55 5.25
C LEU A 212 0.29 -12.74 4.54
N LYS A 213 0.23 -13.92 5.16
CA LYS A 213 0.74 -15.16 4.56
C LYS A 213 -0.17 -15.60 3.42
N LEU A 214 0.43 -15.96 2.29
CA LEU A 214 -0.26 -16.49 1.12
C LEU A 214 -0.11 -18.02 1.04
N ALA A 215 1.11 -18.52 1.09
CA ALA A 215 1.35 -19.94 0.98
C ALA A 215 2.63 -20.34 1.71
N ASP A 216 2.66 -21.58 2.16
CA ASP A 216 3.90 -22.30 2.43
C ASP A 216 4.32 -23.09 1.21
N ASP A 217 5.60 -23.46 1.21
CA ASP A 217 6.19 -24.39 0.27
C ASP A 217 6.03 -23.98 -1.20
N ILE A 218 6.23 -22.69 -1.51
CA ILE A 218 6.36 -22.25 -2.92
C ILE A 218 7.70 -22.73 -3.45
N GLU A 219 7.67 -23.62 -4.45
CA GLU A 219 8.87 -24.14 -5.11
C GLU A 219 9.42 -23.14 -6.14
N PRO A 220 10.72 -22.79 -6.06
CA PRO A 220 11.39 -22.02 -7.09
C PRO A 220 11.50 -22.78 -8.42
N VAL A 221 11.36 -22.07 -9.54
CA VAL A 221 11.56 -22.62 -10.89
C VAL A 221 12.92 -22.19 -11.46
N GLU A 222 13.44 -22.92 -12.44
CA GLU A 222 14.65 -22.52 -13.16
C GLU A 222 14.52 -21.11 -13.77
N LYS A 223 15.60 -20.32 -13.73
CA LYS A 223 15.65 -18.92 -14.16
C LYS A 223 15.19 -18.70 -15.59
N GLY A 224 15.43 -19.68 -16.47
CA GLY A 224 15.07 -19.65 -17.89
C GLY A 224 13.58 -19.89 -18.18
N ILE A 225 12.83 -20.48 -17.25
CA ILE A 225 11.42 -20.85 -17.48
C ILE A 225 10.56 -19.61 -17.71
N GLN A 226 9.66 -19.68 -18.69
CA GLN A 226 8.61 -18.70 -18.93
C GLN A 226 7.30 -19.45 -19.04
N MET A 227 6.22 -18.87 -18.51
CA MET A 227 4.89 -19.45 -18.54
C MET A 227 3.91 -18.46 -19.17
N ASP A 228 2.91 -19.01 -19.87
CA ASP A 228 1.81 -18.21 -20.42
C ASP A 228 0.96 -17.63 -19.28
N GLU A 229 0.71 -18.41 -18.23
CA GLU A 229 0.17 -18.01 -16.93
C GLU A 229 1.00 -18.68 -15.83
N TRP A 230 1.38 -17.94 -14.79
CA TRP A 230 2.21 -18.48 -13.70
C TRP A 230 1.38 -19.22 -12.65
N ASP A 231 1.98 -20.18 -11.95
CA ASP A 231 1.33 -20.97 -10.88
C ASP A 231 0.95 -20.17 -9.63
N ASN A 232 1.33 -18.89 -9.55
CA ASN A 232 0.95 -17.99 -8.46
C ASN A 232 0.40 -16.69 -9.06
N VAL A 233 -0.92 -16.53 -9.03
CA VAL A 233 -1.65 -15.39 -9.59
C VAL A 233 -2.41 -14.66 -8.49
N LEU A 234 -2.10 -13.38 -8.32
CA LEU A 234 -2.87 -12.45 -7.49
C LEU A 234 -3.71 -11.54 -8.38
N ILE A 235 -5.00 -11.40 -8.09
CA ILE A 235 -5.86 -10.49 -8.84
C ILE A 235 -6.12 -9.23 -8.00
N PRO A 236 -5.84 -8.03 -8.52
CA PRO A 236 -6.34 -6.80 -7.90
C PRO A 236 -7.85 -6.68 -8.13
N VAL A 237 -8.59 -6.45 -7.05
CA VAL A 237 -10.03 -6.20 -7.07
C VAL A 237 -10.36 -4.81 -6.55
N LEU A 238 -11.36 -4.18 -7.15
CA LEU A 238 -11.90 -2.88 -6.77
C LEU A 238 -13.41 -3.00 -6.53
N PRO A 239 -13.88 -2.86 -5.28
CA PRO A 239 -15.31 -2.82 -4.98
C PRO A 239 -15.98 -1.59 -5.60
N VAL A 240 -17.03 -1.78 -6.41
CA VAL A 240 -17.70 -0.72 -7.18
C VAL A 240 -19.21 -0.78 -7.02
N LEU A 241 -19.85 0.39 -7.03
CA LEU A 241 -21.30 0.53 -7.22
C LEU A 241 -21.58 0.72 -8.72
N LYS A 242 -22.48 -0.10 -9.26
CA LYS A 242 -22.96 0.06 -10.64
C LYS A 242 -24.13 1.03 -10.66
N GLU A 243 -23.93 2.16 -11.32
CA GLU A 243 -24.97 3.17 -11.53
C GLU A 243 -25.51 3.13 -12.96
N ASN A 244 -26.61 3.83 -13.22
CA ASN A 244 -27.24 3.88 -14.54
C ASN A 244 -26.32 4.43 -15.65
N ARG A 245 -25.30 5.24 -15.30
CA ARG A 245 -24.39 5.90 -16.24
C ARG A 245 -22.92 5.85 -15.79
N GLY A 246 -22.47 4.71 -15.29
CA GLY A 246 -21.07 4.49 -14.93
C GLY A 246 -20.92 3.77 -13.60
N MET A 247 -19.77 3.99 -12.96
CA MET A 247 -19.43 3.40 -11.67
C MET A 247 -19.09 4.47 -10.63
N ALA A 248 -19.31 4.12 -9.36
CA ALA A 248 -18.88 4.91 -8.22
C ALA A 248 -18.20 4.03 -7.17
N LEU A 249 -17.42 4.64 -6.28
CA LEU A 249 -16.84 3.98 -5.11
C LEU A 249 -17.55 4.44 -3.84
N ARG A 250 -17.62 3.56 -2.84
CA ARG A 250 -18.03 3.98 -1.48
C ARG A 250 -17.00 4.97 -0.92
N ASP A 251 -17.46 5.94 -0.14
CA ASP A 251 -16.63 6.93 0.56
C ASP A 251 -16.31 6.54 2.01
N LYS A 252 -16.99 5.52 2.52
CA LYS A 252 -16.82 4.99 3.88
C LYS A 252 -17.26 3.54 3.99
N GLY A 253 -16.91 2.95 5.13
CA GLY A 253 -17.26 1.59 5.50
C GLY A 253 -16.04 0.68 5.57
N TYR A 254 -16.31 -0.62 5.59
CA TYR A 254 -15.34 -1.68 5.81
C TYR A 254 -15.55 -2.78 4.78
N ILE A 255 -14.44 -3.27 4.25
CA ILE A 255 -14.39 -4.43 3.36
C ILE A 255 -13.72 -5.57 4.11
N TYR A 256 -14.31 -6.75 4.04
CA TYR A 256 -13.78 -7.99 4.60
C TYR A 256 -13.49 -8.95 3.46
N ILE A 257 -12.25 -9.41 3.38
CA ILE A 257 -11.86 -10.51 2.49
C ILE A 257 -11.88 -11.77 3.33
N VAL A 258 -12.80 -12.67 3.03
CA VAL A 258 -12.86 -14.00 3.64
C VAL A 258 -12.13 -14.96 2.71
N TRP A 259 -11.20 -15.72 3.27
CA TRP A 259 -10.44 -16.73 2.54
C TRP A 259 -10.28 -17.96 3.44
N ASN A 260 -10.60 -19.14 2.91
CA ASN A 260 -10.64 -20.39 3.67
C ASN A 260 -11.52 -20.30 4.94
N ASN A 261 -12.72 -19.71 4.80
CA ASN A 261 -13.69 -19.46 5.87
C ASN A 261 -13.13 -18.69 7.07
N LYS A 262 -12.11 -17.86 6.83
CA LYS A 262 -11.54 -16.95 7.83
C LYS A 262 -11.41 -15.56 7.27
N ILE A 263 -11.65 -14.55 8.11
CA ILE A 263 -11.38 -13.17 7.71
C ILE A 263 -9.88 -13.03 7.57
N TRP A 264 -9.44 -12.91 6.33
CA TRP A 264 -8.03 -12.77 5.98
C TRP A 264 -7.60 -11.29 5.98
N ARG A 265 -8.50 -10.39 5.59
CA ARG A 265 -8.27 -8.93 5.62
C ARG A 265 -9.51 -8.19 6.05
N GLU A 266 -9.32 -7.18 6.89
CA GLU A 266 -10.30 -6.12 7.16
C GLU A 266 -9.71 -4.80 6.68
N LEU A 267 -10.44 -4.05 5.86
CA LEU A 267 -9.98 -2.80 5.28
C LEU A 267 -11.01 -1.70 5.48
N ALA A 268 -10.56 -0.53 5.96
CA ALA A 268 -11.40 0.66 6.03
C ALA A 268 -11.38 1.40 4.68
N VAL A 269 -12.56 1.70 4.15
CA VAL A 269 -12.76 2.53 2.96
C VAL A 269 -12.53 3.99 3.33
N GLN A 270 -11.70 4.66 2.54
CA GLN A 270 -11.38 6.07 2.72
C GLN A 270 -12.29 6.96 1.84
N PRO A 271 -12.49 8.25 2.19
CA PRO A 271 -13.33 9.16 1.42
C PRO A 271 -12.96 9.30 -0.06
N ASN A 272 -11.69 9.07 -0.41
CA ASN A 272 -11.21 9.12 -1.78
C ASN A 272 -11.30 7.77 -2.53
N GLY A 273 -11.95 6.76 -1.94
CA GLY A 273 -12.11 5.41 -2.49
C GLY A 273 -10.91 4.47 -2.29
N TYR A 274 -9.85 4.91 -1.60
CA TYR A 274 -8.71 4.04 -1.26
C TYR A 274 -9.05 3.14 -0.05
N PHE A 275 -8.24 2.10 0.15
CA PHE A 275 -8.42 1.13 1.24
C PHE A 275 -7.24 1.16 2.20
N ARG A 276 -7.50 1.09 3.50
CA ARG A 276 -6.45 0.97 4.52
C ARG A 276 -6.67 -0.28 5.34
N ASP A 277 -5.72 -1.20 5.32
CA ASP A 277 -5.79 -2.44 6.10
C ASP A 277 -5.75 -2.19 7.60
N ILE A 278 -6.51 -3.00 8.32
CA ILE A 278 -6.51 -3.13 9.78
C ILE A 278 -5.65 -4.35 10.14
N ASN A 279 -4.76 -4.18 11.13
CA ASN A 279 -3.92 -5.28 11.62
C ASN A 279 -4.72 -6.20 12.56
N LEU A 280 -5.42 -7.18 11.99
CA LEU A 280 -6.25 -8.12 12.76
C LEU A 280 -5.46 -8.85 13.85
N ASP A 281 -4.26 -9.36 13.54
CA ASP A 281 -3.41 -10.08 14.51
C ASP A 281 -3.10 -9.23 15.75
N TYR A 282 -2.79 -7.96 15.56
CA TYR A 282 -2.51 -7.02 16.65
C TYR A 282 -3.74 -6.81 17.54
N TYR A 283 -4.94 -6.68 16.97
CA TYR A 283 -6.16 -6.44 17.74
C TYR A 283 -6.74 -7.72 18.36
N GLN A 284 -6.58 -8.88 17.74
CA GLN A 284 -6.98 -10.18 18.30
C GLN A 284 -6.15 -10.54 19.54
N GLN A 285 -4.86 -10.21 19.57
CA GLN A 285 -4.01 -10.43 20.75
C GLN A 285 -4.31 -9.48 21.92
N LYS A 286 -5.12 -8.43 21.70
CA LYS A 286 -5.41 -7.36 22.66
C LYS A 286 -6.84 -7.46 23.22
N GLU A 287 -7.47 -8.63 23.20
CA GLU A 287 -8.82 -8.83 23.72
C GLU A 287 -8.93 -8.45 25.21
N CYS A 288 -9.32 -7.22 25.51
CA CYS A 288 -9.88 -6.85 26.80
C CYS A 288 -11.36 -7.24 26.82
N ALA A 289 -11.71 -8.25 27.61
CA ALA A 289 -13.11 -8.55 27.95
C ALA A 289 -13.63 -7.41 28.83
N TYR A 290 -14.53 -6.59 28.27
CA TYR A 290 -15.14 -5.52 29.05
C TYR A 290 -16.25 -6.06 29.93
N ARG A 291 -16.37 -5.41 31.07
CA ARG A 291 -17.27 -5.76 32.15
C ARG A 291 -18.04 -4.51 32.56
N HIS A 292 -19.17 -4.73 33.19
CA HIS A 292 -19.99 -3.68 33.77
C HIS A 292 -20.34 -4.06 35.20
N LEU A 293 -20.77 -3.07 35.97
CA LEU A 293 -21.21 -3.22 37.34
C LEU A 293 -22.59 -2.58 37.46
N ASN A 294 -23.52 -3.31 38.05
CA ASN A 294 -24.78 -2.74 38.50
C ASN A 294 -24.65 -2.45 39.99
N VAL A 295 -24.79 -1.19 40.36
CA VAL A 295 -24.80 -0.73 41.73
C VAL A 295 -26.26 -0.61 42.15
N ASP A 296 -26.65 -1.36 43.19
CA ASP A 296 -27.95 -1.25 43.84
C ASP A 296 -27.70 -1.16 45.35
N VAL A 297 -27.61 0.09 45.84
CA VAL A 297 -27.25 0.36 47.23
C VAL A 297 -28.39 -0.01 48.18
N SER A 298 -29.63 0.03 47.71
CA SER A 298 -30.80 -0.40 48.49
C SER A 298 -30.70 -1.87 48.92
N THR A 299 -30.02 -2.71 48.14
CA THR A 299 -29.75 -4.12 48.51
C THR A 299 -28.56 -4.28 49.44
N LEU A 300 -27.56 -3.41 49.33
CA LEU A 300 -26.36 -3.44 50.18
C LEU A 300 -26.65 -2.89 51.57
N PHE A 301 -27.49 -1.86 51.67
CA PHE A 301 -27.83 -1.15 52.89
C PHE A 301 -29.35 -0.89 52.99
N PRO A 302 -30.16 -1.91 53.30
CA PRO A 302 -31.63 -1.82 53.24
C PRO A 302 -32.25 -0.87 54.27
N ASP A 303 -31.51 -0.47 55.30
CA ASP A 303 -32.03 0.32 56.42
C ASP A 303 -31.88 1.84 56.23
N HIS A 304 -31.20 2.29 55.16
CA HIS A 304 -30.88 3.70 54.92
C HIS A 304 -31.09 4.04 53.45
N HIS A 305 -31.35 5.32 53.18
CA HIS A 305 -31.52 5.82 51.82
C HIS A 305 -30.35 6.72 51.43
N TYR A 306 -29.70 6.40 50.32
CA TYR A 306 -28.49 7.03 49.79
C TYR A 306 -28.70 7.61 48.38
N GLY A 307 -29.93 7.94 48.00
CA GLY A 307 -30.21 8.57 46.70
C GLY A 307 -29.38 9.83 46.49
N SER A 308 -28.91 10.05 45.26
CA SER A 308 -28.04 11.18 44.89
C SER A 308 -26.67 11.22 45.61
N GLU A 309 -26.27 10.18 46.36
CA GLU A 309 -24.96 10.15 47.00
C GLU A 309 -23.85 9.88 45.96
N PRO A 310 -22.77 10.68 45.93
CA PRO A 310 -21.61 10.41 45.08
C PRO A 310 -20.87 9.14 45.49
N PHE A 311 -20.37 8.41 44.50
CA PHE A 311 -19.55 7.23 44.69
C PHE A 311 -18.37 7.17 43.71
N GLU A 312 -17.36 6.38 44.07
CA GLU A 312 -16.22 6.05 43.24
C GLU A 312 -16.12 4.54 43.01
N ILE A 313 -15.75 4.14 41.79
CA ILE A 313 -15.31 2.76 41.51
C ILE A 313 -13.80 2.73 41.37
N LYS A 314 -13.15 1.80 42.10
CA LYS A 314 -11.71 1.55 41.99
C LYS A 314 -11.43 0.18 41.37
N GLN A 315 -10.47 0.17 40.45
CA GLN A 315 -9.89 -1.02 39.84
C GLN A 315 -8.39 -1.03 40.12
N ASN A 316 -7.88 -2.13 40.70
CA ASN A 316 -6.46 -2.25 41.07
C ASN A 316 -5.95 -1.05 41.88
N GLY A 317 -6.77 -0.55 42.82
CA GLY A 317 -6.47 0.59 43.68
C GLY A 317 -6.56 1.97 43.00
N LYS A 318 -6.91 2.05 41.72
CA LYS A 318 -7.06 3.30 40.97
C LYS A 318 -8.53 3.62 40.73
N VAL A 319 -8.94 4.87 40.99
CA VAL A 319 -10.28 5.35 40.66
C VAL A 319 -10.47 5.37 39.14
N VAL A 320 -11.47 4.66 38.65
CA VAL A 320 -11.80 4.53 37.21
C VAL A 320 -13.13 5.18 36.85
N CYS A 321 -14.03 5.36 37.82
CA CYS A 321 -15.32 6.01 37.64
C CYS A 321 -15.64 6.85 38.88
N ARG A 322 -16.27 8.00 38.65
CA ARG A 322 -16.93 8.83 39.66
C ARG A 322 -18.31 9.17 39.13
N SER A 323 -19.34 8.88 39.92
CA SER A 323 -20.73 9.19 39.56
C SER A 323 -21.53 9.47 40.82
N GLU A 324 -22.80 9.80 40.65
CA GLU A 324 -23.81 9.93 41.71
C GLU A 324 -24.84 8.82 41.52
N LEU A 325 -25.43 8.33 42.62
CA LEU A 325 -26.52 7.37 42.56
C LEU A 325 -27.79 8.04 42.06
N SER A 326 -28.64 7.28 41.37
CA SER A 326 -30.01 7.73 41.09
C SER A 326 -30.81 7.95 42.39
N GLU A 327 -31.97 8.61 42.26
CA GLU A 327 -32.96 8.70 43.36
C GLU A 327 -33.44 7.33 43.86
N ASN A 328 -33.31 6.28 43.05
CA ASN A 328 -33.63 4.90 43.45
C ASN A 328 -32.41 4.16 44.04
N GLU A 329 -31.31 4.86 44.32
CA GLU A 329 -30.07 4.32 44.90
C GLU A 329 -29.34 3.34 43.98
N THR A 330 -29.51 3.53 42.68
CA THR A 330 -28.98 2.64 41.65
C THR A 330 -28.10 3.37 40.65
N GLU A 331 -27.12 2.68 40.09
CA GLU A 331 -26.32 3.18 38.96
C GLU A 331 -25.69 2.03 38.17
N ARG A 332 -25.38 2.23 36.88
CA ARG A 332 -24.65 1.26 36.07
C ARG A 332 -23.32 1.81 35.58
N VAL A 333 -22.26 1.12 35.93
CA VAL A 333 -20.89 1.50 35.56
C VAL A 333 -20.36 0.55 34.49
N PHE A 334 -20.05 1.11 33.32
CA PHE A 334 -19.49 0.37 32.20
C PHE A 334 -17.99 0.65 32.00
N GLY A 335 -17.35 -0.12 31.13
CA GLY A 335 -15.95 0.11 30.74
C GLY A 335 -14.93 -0.51 31.71
N LEU A 336 -15.38 -1.35 32.63
CA LEU A 336 -14.54 -2.11 33.55
C LEU A 336 -13.86 -3.27 32.80
N ILE A 337 -12.79 -3.81 33.38
CA ILE A 337 -12.03 -4.94 32.80
C ILE A 337 -11.76 -6.05 33.83
N GLU A 338 -11.81 -5.71 35.12
CA GLU A 338 -11.56 -6.65 36.21
C GLU A 338 -12.85 -7.36 36.62
N GLU A 339 -12.73 -8.62 37.04
CA GLU A 339 -13.88 -9.41 37.51
C GLU A 339 -14.46 -8.89 38.82
N GLU A 340 -13.67 -8.14 39.59
CA GLU A 340 -14.04 -7.55 40.87
C GLU A 340 -13.51 -6.11 40.94
N VAL A 341 -14.31 -5.22 41.53
CA VAL A 341 -13.99 -3.80 41.71
C VAL A 341 -14.44 -3.33 43.09
N GLU A 342 -13.90 -2.20 43.55
CA GLU A 342 -14.28 -1.63 44.84
C GLU A 342 -15.22 -0.44 44.64
N LEU A 343 -16.36 -0.45 45.31
CA LEU A 343 -17.28 0.68 45.48
C LEU A 343 -16.88 1.46 46.74
N VAL A 344 -16.72 2.78 46.61
CA VAL A 344 -16.31 3.67 47.70
C VAL A 344 -17.23 4.88 47.75
N PHE A 345 -17.73 5.20 48.95
CA PHE A 345 -18.48 6.42 49.19
C PHE A 345 -17.57 7.47 49.82
N PRO A 346 -17.06 8.46 49.07
CA PRO A 346 -16.03 9.38 49.56
C PRO A 346 -16.50 10.29 50.71
N ASN A 347 -17.81 10.52 50.83
CA ASN A 347 -18.38 11.39 51.86
C ASN A 347 -18.97 10.63 53.05
N LEU A 348 -18.98 9.29 53.00
CA LEU A 348 -19.56 8.45 54.04
C LEU A 348 -18.47 7.65 54.74
N ASP A 349 -18.66 7.38 56.03
CA ASP A 349 -17.78 6.52 56.82
C ASP A 349 -18.16 5.04 56.61
N ILE A 350 -18.05 4.59 55.37
CA ILE A 350 -18.35 3.21 54.93
C ILE A 350 -17.07 2.61 54.35
N GLU A 351 -16.71 1.40 54.82
CA GLU A 351 -15.55 0.69 54.26
C GLU A 351 -15.78 0.33 52.78
N PRO A 352 -14.73 0.35 51.93
CA PRO A 352 -14.84 -0.06 50.53
C PRO A 352 -15.47 -1.45 50.36
N ILE A 353 -16.42 -1.55 49.44
CA ILE A 353 -17.17 -2.78 49.19
C ILE A 353 -16.68 -3.42 47.90
N THR A 354 -16.24 -4.67 47.95
CA THR A 354 -15.86 -5.42 46.75
C THR A 354 -17.11 -5.98 46.06
N LEU A 355 -17.31 -5.62 44.79
CA LEU A 355 -18.43 -6.07 43.98
C LEU A 355 -17.95 -6.82 42.75
N LYS A 356 -18.68 -7.88 42.38
CA LYS A 356 -18.42 -8.66 41.18
C LYS A 356 -18.98 -7.94 39.96
N THR A 357 -18.17 -7.84 38.93
CA THR A 357 -18.59 -7.28 37.65
C THR A 357 -19.19 -8.38 36.77
N LEU A 358 -20.11 -7.98 35.91
CA LEU A 358 -20.78 -8.84 34.93
C LEU A 358 -20.13 -8.63 33.55
N PRO A 359 -20.11 -9.65 32.67
CA PRO A 359 -19.74 -9.45 31.27
C PRO A 359 -20.57 -8.29 30.68
N SER A 360 -19.91 -7.33 30.06
CA SER A 360 -20.64 -6.21 29.44
C SER A 360 -21.46 -6.75 28.26
N PRO A 361 -22.75 -6.40 28.12
CA PRO A 361 -23.37 -6.42 26.79
C PRO A 361 -22.47 -5.58 25.87
N GLN A 362 -22.15 -6.09 24.69
CA GLN A 362 -20.94 -5.74 23.92
C GLN A 362 -20.65 -4.21 23.80
N LYS A 363 -19.34 -3.88 23.76
CA LYS A 363 -18.69 -2.60 24.15
C LYS A 363 -19.27 -1.26 23.62
N VAL A 364 -19.24 -0.23 24.48
CA VAL A 364 -19.00 1.19 24.12
C VAL A 364 -17.62 1.25 23.44
N GLY A 365 -17.61 1.41 22.12
CA GLY A 365 -17.05 2.58 21.43
C GLY A 365 -15.58 3.03 21.56
N GLN A 366 -14.75 2.66 22.56
CA GLN A 366 -13.48 3.40 22.76
C GLN A 366 -12.14 2.65 22.92
N CYS A 367 -12.06 1.31 22.96
CA CYS A 367 -10.73 0.65 22.97
C CYS A 367 -10.50 -0.44 21.92
N ASN A 368 -11.50 -0.73 21.09
CA ASN A 368 -11.36 -1.60 19.92
C ASN A 368 -11.84 -0.89 18.64
N GLN A 369 -11.65 0.43 18.51
CA GLN A 369 -11.59 0.98 17.15
C GLN A 369 -10.33 0.40 16.54
N ARG A 370 -10.48 -0.75 15.87
CA ARG A 370 -9.42 -1.35 15.09
C ARG A 370 -8.99 -0.28 14.09
N GLN A 371 -7.80 0.26 14.28
CA GLN A 371 -7.35 1.39 13.47
C GLN A 371 -6.84 0.87 12.14
N ALA A 372 -7.16 1.61 11.08
CA ALA A 372 -6.69 1.34 9.75
C ALA A 372 -5.22 1.78 9.61
N ASP A 373 -4.32 0.97 10.15
CA ASP A 373 -2.88 1.25 10.28
C ASP A 373 -2.13 1.19 8.94
N GLY A 374 -2.66 0.41 7.99
CA GLY A 374 -2.12 0.24 6.65
C GLY A 374 -2.07 1.55 5.84
N MET A 375 -1.05 1.69 5.01
CA MET A 375 -0.96 2.75 4.02
C MET A 375 -2.10 2.62 2.99
N PRO A 376 -2.65 3.74 2.48
CA PRO A 376 -3.73 3.69 1.49
C PRO A 376 -3.36 2.91 0.23
N LEU A 377 -4.16 1.91 -0.12
CA LEU A 377 -4.05 1.09 -1.33
C LEU A 377 -5.16 1.45 -2.33
N PRO A 378 -4.83 1.52 -3.63
CA PRO A 378 -5.80 1.87 -4.66
C PRO A 378 -6.78 0.72 -4.99
N HIS A 379 -6.39 -0.52 -4.72
CA HIS A 379 -7.19 -1.74 -4.93
C HIS A 379 -6.69 -2.84 -4.00
N ILE A 380 -7.42 -3.95 -3.93
CA ILE A 380 -7.19 -5.03 -2.98
C ILE A 380 -6.62 -6.23 -3.72
N TRP A 381 -5.42 -6.69 -3.38
CA TRP A 381 -4.88 -7.95 -3.93
C TRP A 381 -5.51 -9.15 -3.23
N VAL A 382 -6.07 -10.08 -4.02
CA VAL A 382 -6.61 -11.36 -3.54
C VAL A 382 -5.89 -12.54 -4.21
N PRO A 383 -5.69 -13.67 -3.50
CA PRO A 383 -5.00 -14.84 -4.02
C PRO A 383 -5.91 -15.68 -4.91
N TYR A 384 -5.77 -15.58 -6.23
CA TYR A 384 -6.63 -16.32 -7.15
C TYR A 384 -6.07 -17.71 -7.47
N VAL A 385 -4.79 -17.83 -7.84
CA VAL A 385 -4.10 -19.12 -8.01
C VAL A 385 -2.88 -19.13 -7.10
N LEU A 386 -2.70 -20.22 -6.36
CA LEU A 386 -1.48 -20.47 -5.59
C LEU A 386 -1.04 -21.91 -5.84
N LYS A 387 0.24 -22.12 -6.16
CA LYS A 387 0.79 -23.44 -6.49
C LYS A 387 0.00 -24.18 -7.60
N GLY A 388 -0.52 -23.44 -8.56
CA GLY A 388 -1.32 -23.97 -9.67
C GLY A 388 -2.77 -24.31 -9.32
N GLU A 389 -3.20 -24.08 -8.06
CA GLU A 389 -4.55 -24.36 -7.60
C GLU A 389 -5.38 -23.08 -7.47
N VAL A 390 -6.57 -23.08 -8.09
CA VAL A 390 -7.55 -21.99 -7.97
C VAL A 390 -8.10 -21.96 -6.55
N GLN A 391 -8.16 -20.78 -5.95
CA GLN A 391 -8.71 -20.55 -4.62
C GLN A 391 -10.23 -20.33 -4.71
N ASP A 392 -11.01 -21.35 -4.36
CA ASP A 392 -12.47 -21.40 -4.47
C ASP A 392 -13.22 -20.80 -3.26
N SER A 393 -12.54 -20.65 -2.13
CA SER A 393 -13.07 -20.17 -0.84
C SER A 393 -12.91 -18.65 -0.61
N LEU A 394 -12.96 -17.85 -1.69
CA LEU A 394 -12.77 -16.41 -1.64
C LEU A 394 -14.09 -15.63 -1.70
N PHE A 395 -14.32 -14.79 -0.69
CA PHE A 395 -15.49 -13.92 -0.62
C PHE A 395 -15.12 -12.49 -0.23
N LEU A 396 -15.95 -11.55 -0.66
CA LEU A 396 -15.89 -10.14 -0.29
C LEU A 396 -17.19 -9.72 0.40
N HIS A 397 -17.09 -9.19 1.61
CA HIS A 397 -18.22 -8.60 2.32
C HIS A 397 -17.99 -7.10 2.52
N TYR A 398 -19.04 -6.31 2.33
CA TYR A 398 -19.04 -4.88 2.63
C TYR A 398 -19.99 -4.61 3.80
N SER A 399 -19.52 -3.81 4.75
CA SER A 399 -20.34 -3.27 5.84
C SER A 399 -20.07 -1.78 5.99
N GLU A 400 -21.09 -0.97 6.27
CA GLU A 400 -20.91 0.47 6.50
C GLU A 400 -20.18 0.75 7.84
N GLN A 401 -20.23 -0.19 8.79
CA GLN A 401 -19.53 -0.13 10.07
C GLN A 401 -18.64 -1.34 10.28
N ALA A 402 -17.65 -1.21 11.17
CA ALA A 402 -16.78 -2.32 11.52
C ALA A 402 -17.62 -3.42 12.20
N LEU A 403 -17.50 -4.65 11.71
CA LEU A 403 -18.17 -5.81 12.32
C LEU A 403 -17.66 -6.05 13.73
N ASN A 404 -18.56 -6.34 14.66
CA ASN A 404 -18.21 -6.83 15.99
C ASN A 404 -17.75 -8.30 15.93
N ASN A 405 -17.29 -8.85 17.05
CA ASN A 405 -16.73 -10.20 17.10
C ASN A 405 -17.76 -11.29 16.71
N ASP A 406 -19.03 -11.14 17.10
CA ASP A 406 -20.08 -12.11 16.77
C ASP A 406 -20.40 -12.06 15.27
N GLN A 407 -20.45 -10.86 14.70
CA GLN A 407 -20.66 -10.67 13.26
C GLN A 407 -19.48 -11.21 12.44
N VAL A 408 -18.26 -11.02 12.93
CA VAL A 408 -17.06 -11.64 12.35
C VAL A 408 -17.18 -13.17 12.40
N ALA A 409 -17.53 -13.74 13.57
CA ALA A 409 -17.67 -15.18 13.72
C ALA A 409 -18.79 -15.76 12.83
N ALA A 410 -19.91 -15.05 12.69
CA ALA A 410 -21.01 -15.41 11.80
C ALA A 410 -20.58 -15.38 10.32
N LEU A 411 -19.86 -14.32 9.91
CA LEU A 411 -19.31 -14.20 8.56
C LEU A 411 -18.29 -15.31 8.25
N GLU A 412 -17.48 -15.72 9.22
CA GLU A 412 -16.54 -16.85 9.06
C GLU A 412 -17.25 -18.21 9.01
N ALA A 413 -18.32 -18.38 9.77
CA ALA A 413 -19.06 -19.64 9.85
C ALA A 413 -19.81 -19.96 8.55
N ASP A 414 -20.42 -18.95 7.92
CA ASP A 414 -21.11 -19.11 6.64
C ASP A 414 -20.95 -17.86 5.75
N PRO A 415 -19.79 -17.73 5.06
CA PRO A 415 -19.54 -16.58 4.20
C PRO A 415 -20.51 -16.52 3.01
N ALA A 416 -20.98 -17.67 2.52
CA ALA A 416 -21.76 -17.76 1.29
C ALA A 416 -23.17 -17.14 1.42
N SER A 417 -23.74 -17.10 2.63
CA SER A 417 -25.05 -16.50 2.86
C SER A 417 -25.03 -14.97 2.93
N CYS A 418 -23.86 -14.36 3.20
CA CYS A 418 -23.77 -12.93 3.53
C CYS A 418 -22.66 -12.17 2.78
N ALA A 419 -21.81 -12.84 2.01
CA ALA A 419 -20.71 -12.25 1.25
C ALA A 419 -20.78 -12.56 -0.25
N ILE A 420 -20.10 -11.74 -1.04
CA ILE A 420 -20.04 -11.85 -2.50
C ILE A 420 -18.97 -12.88 -2.85
N PRO A 421 -19.31 -14.03 -3.47
CA PRO A 421 -18.29 -14.97 -3.93
C PRO A 421 -17.47 -14.37 -5.07
N LEU A 422 -16.16 -14.63 -5.06
CA LEU A 422 -15.20 -14.16 -6.06
C LEU A 422 -14.84 -15.25 -7.09
N ASN A 423 -15.71 -16.24 -7.27
CA ASN A 423 -15.55 -17.35 -8.22
C ASN A 423 -15.43 -16.89 -9.69
N ASP A 424 -16.09 -15.80 -10.06
CA ASP A 424 -16.03 -15.22 -11.41
C ASP A 424 -14.64 -14.64 -11.78
N LEU A 425 -13.67 -14.63 -10.83
CA LEU A 425 -12.27 -14.33 -11.13
C LEU A 425 -11.64 -15.31 -12.13
N ALA A 426 -12.24 -16.50 -12.30
CA ALA A 426 -11.86 -17.49 -13.31
C ALA A 426 -11.83 -16.94 -14.75
N GLN A 427 -12.57 -15.86 -15.03
CA GLN A 427 -12.50 -15.13 -16.30
C GLN A 427 -11.07 -14.74 -16.69
N TYR A 428 -10.19 -14.48 -15.71
CA TYR A 428 -8.81 -14.11 -15.95
C TYR A 428 -8.03 -15.26 -16.60
N SER A 429 -8.06 -16.48 -16.06
CA SER A 429 -7.33 -17.60 -16.70
C SER A 429 -7.89 -17.95 -18.08
N GLU A 430 -9.20 -17.78 -18.28
CA GLU A 430 -9.85 -18.08 -19.56
C GLU A 430 -9.53 -17.06 -20.66
N ARG A 431 -9.46 -15.77 -20.31
CA ARG A 431 -9.50 -14.66 -21.28
C ARG A 431 -8.36 -13.66 -21.13
N GLN A 432 -7.60 -13.76 -20.04
CA GLN A 432 -6.62 -12.77 -19.58
C GLN A 432 -7.23 -11.37 -19.45
N ALA A 433 -8.54 -11.29 -19.26
CA ALA A 433 -9.32 -10.06 -19.18
C ALA A 433 -10.68 -10.28 -18.51
N PHE A 434 -11.21 -9.22 -17.89
CA PHE A 434 -12.57 -9.21 -17.33
C PHE A 434 -13.59 -8.68 -18.34
N SER A 435 -14.80 -9.24 -18.30
CA SER A 435 -15.90 -8.85 -19.19
C SER A 435 -16.92 -7.93 -18.49
N GLU A 436 -17.81 -7.30 -19.26
CA GLU A 436 -18.90 -6.46 -18.73
C GLU A 436 -20.09 -7.30 -18.19
N SER A 437 -19.82 -8.53 -17.73
CA SER A 437 -20.83 -9.52 -17.31
C SER A 437 -21.80 -9.02 -16.24
N GLU A 438 -22.99 -9.62 -16.17
CA GLU A 438 -23.99 -9.37 -15.11
C GLU A 438 -23.64 -10.03 -13.75
N GLY A 439 -22.57 -10.84 -13.70
CA GLY A 439 -22.07 -11.50 -12.50
C GLY A 439 -21.51 -10.54 -11.45
N ASN A 440 -20.89 -11.13 -10.43
CA ASN A 440 -20.35 -10.35 -9.29
C ASN A 440 -19.04 -9.65 -9.67
N ILE A 441 -18.29 -10.21 -10.61
CA ILE A 441 -17.06 -9.65 -11.16
C ILE A 441 -17.31 -9.07 -12.54
N LEU A 442 -16.77 -7.88 -12.78
CA LEU A 442 -16.94 -7.14 -14.02
C LEU A 442 -15.70 -6.32 -14.38
N ARG A 443 -15.59 -5.90 -15.63
CA ARG A 443 -14.59 -4.95 -16.10
C ARG A 443 -14.89 -3.54 -15.57
N LEU A 444 -13.88 -2.84 -15.07
CA LEU A 444 -14.01 -1.41 -14.72
C LEU A 444 -14.35 -0.56 -15.96
N THR A 445 -15.40 0.24 -15.86
CA THR A 445 -15.84 1.19 -16.89
C THR A 445 -15.62 2.64 -16.44
N HIS A 446 -16.13 3.59 -17.21
CA HIS A 446 -16.09 5.01 -16.86
C HIS A 446 -16.79 5.29 -15.52
N PRO A 447 -16.28 6.25 -14.73
CA PRO A 447 -16.98 6.74 -13.55
C PRO A 447 -18.29 7.43 -13.94
N ALA A 448 -19.30 7.36 -13.08
CA ALA A 448 -20.51 8.15 -13.25
C ALA A 448 -20.21 9.65 -13.02
N GLN A 449 -21.09 10.52 -13.53
CA GLN A 449 -20.93 11.96 -13.35
C GLN A 449 -21.02 12.31 -11.85
N ASP A 450 -20.06 13.10 -11.35
CA ASP A 450 -19.94 13.47 -9.93
C ASP A 450 -19.78 12.25 -8.98
N ALA A 451 -19.36 11.10 -9.51
CA ALA A 451 -19.17 9.88 -8.74
C ALA A 451 -18.05 10.02 -7.72
N ASN A 452 -18.28 9.51 -6.51
CA ASN A 452 -17.22 9.38 -5.55
C ASN A 452 -16.12 8.43 -6.06
N GLY A 453 -14.85 8.82 -5.89
CA GLY A 453 -13.70 8.06 -6.36
C GLY A 453 -13.42 8.18 -7.87
N GLU A 454 -14.00 9.15 -8.58
CA GLU A 454 -13.80 9.38 -10.03
C GLU A 454 -12.33 9.33 -10.46
N ALA A 455 -11.45 10.02 -9.72
CA ALA A 455 -10.02 10.06 -10.03
C ALA A 455 -9.35 8.68 -9.93
N LEU A 456 -9.75 7.87 -8.94
CA LEU A 456 -9.22 6.53 -8.75
C LEU A 456 -9.72 5.56 -9.82
N LEU A 457 -11.03 5.60 -10.11
CA LEU A 457 -11.64 4.81 -11.18
C LEU A 457 -11.01 5.12 -12.54
N SER A 458 -10.86 6.41 -12.87
CA SER A 458 -10.23 6.85 -14.11
C SER A 458 -8.78 6.39 -14.22
N ALA A 459 -8.03 6.40 -13.11
CA ALA A 459 -6.63 5.94 -13.08
C ALA A 459 -6.47 4.42 -13.21
N GLN A 460 -7.52 3.65 -12.89
CA GLN A 460 -7.54 2.18 -12.96
C GLN A 460 -8.28 1.65 -14.19
N GLN A 461 -8.94 2.53 -14.94
CA GLN A 461 -9.60 2.17 -16.18
C GLN A 461 -8.59 1.52 -17.13
N GLU A 462 -9.03 0.45 -17.81
CA GLU A 462 -8.20 -0.31 -18.76
C GLU A 462 -6.92 -0.94 -18.18
N SER A 463 -6.73 -0.91 -16.86
CA SER A 463 -5.58 -1.53 -16.18
C SER A 463 -5.76 -3.03 -15.93
N ASN A 464 -6.85 -3.62 -16.45
CA ASN A 464 -7.27 -5.02 -16.25
C ASN A 464 -7.44 -5.42 -14.77
N ILE A 465 -7.97 -4.50 -13.96
CA ILE A 465 -8.36 -4.71 -12.57
C ILE A 465 -9.81 -5.22 -12.53
N ALA A 466 -10.12 -6.18 -11.67
CA ALA A 466 -11.46 -6.72 -11.51
C ALA A 466 -12.34 -5.78 -10.68
N GLY A 467 -13.47 -5.33 -11.23
CA GLY A 467 -14.51 -4.68 -10.46
C GLY A 467 -15.37 -5.70 -9.73
N VAL A 468 -15.58 -5.52 -8.42
CA VAL A 468 -16.51 -6.35 -7.63
C VAL A 468 -17.78 -5.54 -7.42
N LYS A 469 -18.90 -5.99 -7.97
CA LYS A 469 -20.17 -5.30 -7.87
C LYS A 469 -20.71 -5.37 -6.45
N LEU A 470 -20.67 -4.25 -5.74
CA LEU A 470 -21.30 -4.11 -4.44
C LEU A 470 -22.81 -3.92 -4.58
N PRO A 471 -23.62 -4.48 -3.66
CA PRO A 471 -25.03 -4.15 -3.60
C PRO A 471 -25.20 -2.66 -3.25
N ASN A 472 -26.13 -2.01 -3.95
CA ASN A 472 -26.56 -0.65 -3.63
C ASN A 472 -27.59 -0.69 -2.49
N LEU A 473 -27.20 -1.30 -1.37
CA LEU A 473 -27.97 -1.29 -0.14
C LEU A 473 -27.32 -0.21 0.75
N GLY A 474 -28.07 0.79 1.18
CA GLY A 474 -27.82 1.38 2.48
C GLY A 474 -27.99 0.25 3.51
N GLY A 475 -27.17 0.20 4.55
CA GLY A 475 -27.39 -0.80 5.61
C GLY A 475 -28.82 -0.71 6.15
N LEU A 476 -29.27 -1.72 6.89
CA LEU A 476 -30.53 -1.60 7.61
C LEU A 476 -30.34 -0.58 8.73
N VAL A 477 -31.15 0.48 8.76
CA VAL A 477 -31.01 1.55 9.76
C VAL A 477 -32.36 1.94 10.34
N ILE A 478 -32.41 2.10 11.66
CA ILE A 478 -33.47 2.81 12.36
C ILE A 478 -32.88 4.12 12.89
N GLU A 479 -33.48 5.24 12.49
CA GLU A 479 -33.21 6.53 13.13
C GLU A 479 -34.07 6.64 14.40
N TYR A 480 -33.45 6.96 15.52
CA TYR A 480 -34.09 7.03 16.83
C TYR A 480 -33.67 8.30 17.57
N SER A 481 -34.64 9.00 18.16
CA SER A 481 -34.37 10.19 18.97
C SER A 481 -34.28 9.78 20.44
N GLU A 482 -33.16 10.08 21.09
CA GLU A 482 -32.91 9.72 22.48
C GLU A 482 -33.88 10.42 23.44
N GLU A 483 -34.54 9.65 24.30
CA GLU A 483 -35.36 10.12 25.40
C GLU A 483 -34.51 10.24 26.68
N LEU A 484 -34.00 11.45 26.91
CA LEU A 484 -33.17 11.76 28.08
C LEU A 484 -33.86 11.39 29.41
N GLY A 485 -33.17 10.61 30.23
CA GLY A 485 -33.64 10.16 31.55
C GLY A 485 -34.52 8.92 31.52
N VAL A 486 -34.78 8.35 30.35
CA VAL A 486 -35.44 7.04 30.17
C VAL A 486 -34.49 6.06 29.49
N ASP A 487 -33.83 6.50 28.43
CA ASP A 487 -32.96 5.66 27.64
C ASP A 487 -31.62 5.40 28.32
N GLU A 488 -31.25 4.12 28.37
CA GLU A 488 -29.97 3.67 28.88
C GLU A 488 -28.98 3.39 27.76
N SER A 489 -27.69 3.58 28.07
CA SER A 489 -26.64 3.40 27.07
C SER A 489 -26.59 1.97 26.51
N ASP A 490 -26.99 0.94 27.26
CA ASP A 490 -27.05 -0.44 26.77
C ASP A 490 -28.45 -0.92 26.38
N ASP A 491 -29.42 -0.01 26.25
CA ASP A 491 -30.66 -0.29 25.54
C ASP A 491 -30.37 -0.56 24.05
N PHE A 492 -31.26 -1.32 23.41
CA PHE A 492 -31.09 -1.70 22.03
C PHE A 492 -32.40 -1.95 21.30
N PHE A 493 -32.32 -1.90 19.99
CA PHE A 493 -33.31 -2.50 19.12
C PHE A 493 -32.80 -3.84 18.58
N GLU A 494 -33.69 -4.79 18.37
CA GLU A 494 -33.46 -6.07 17.73
C GLU A 494 -34.38 -6.19 16.53
N LEU A 495 -33.81 -6.42 15.35
CA LEU A 495 -34.54 -6.95 14.21
C LEU A 495 -34.52 -8.46 14.31
N LYS A 496 -35.68 -9.11 14.26
CA LYS A 496 -35.80 -10.56 14.42
C LYS A 496 -36.70 -11.18 13.38
N ASN A 497 -36.33 -12.35 12.88
CA ASN A 497 -37.19 -13.22 12.11
C ASN A 497 -37.18 -14.62 12.74
N ALA A 498 -38.33 -15.06 13.25
CA ALA A 498 -38.44 -16.35 13.94
C ALA A 498 -38.44 -17.56 12.99
N GLU A 499 -38.85 -17.39 11.73
CA GLU A 499 -38.91 -18.47 10.73
C GLU A 499 -37.52 -18.94 10.32
N PHE A 500 -36.60 -17.99 10.15
CA PHE A 500 -35.21 -18.25 9.72
C PHE A 500 -34.20 -18.17 10.86
N GLU A 501 -34.67 -18.16 12.13
CA GLU A 501 -33.84 -18.07 13.33
C GLU A 501 -32.80 -16.94 13.29
N TRP A 502 -33.15 -15.83 12.65
CA TRP A 502 -32.25 -14.70 12.44
C TRP A 502 -32.59 -13.56 13.39
N SER A 503 -31.55 -12.94 13.96
CA SER A 503 -31.70 -11.70 14.73
C SER A 503 -30.47 -10.80 14.61
N SER A 504 -30.66 -9.49 14.60
CA SER A 504 -29.60 -8.49 14.67
C SER A 504 -29.95 -7.44 15.70
N ARG A 505 -29.02 -7.12 16.61
CA ARG A 505 -29.18 -6.09 17.64
C ARG A 505 -28.34 -4.85 17.36
N ALA A 506 -28.88 -3.68 17.67
CA ALA A 506 -28.20 -2.38 17.60
C ALA A 506 -28.36 -1.64 18.92
N TYR A 507 -27.26 -1.45 19.66
CA TYR A 507 -27.25 -0.83 20.99
C TYR A 507 -27.01 0.68 20.90
N PHE A 508 -27.63 1.45 21.80
CA PHE A 508 -27.53 2.92 21.82
C PHE A 508 -26.11 3.41 22.02
N ARG A 509 -25.38 2.79 22.96
CA ARG A 509 -23.94 3.02 23.21
C ARG A 509 -23.03 2.85 22.00
N SER A 510 -23.49 2.16 20.97
CA SER A 510 -22.73 1.90 19.74
C SER A 510 -23.24 2.70 18.54
N ALA A 511 -24.35 3.42 18.70
CA ALA A 511 -24.96 4.18 17.62
C ALA A 511 -24.18 5.47 17.34
N ALA A 512 -23.98 5.76 16.05
CA ALA A 512 -23.54 7.08 15.63
C ALA A 512 -24.73 8.04 15.61
N THR A 513 -24.51 9.33 15.87
CA THR A 513 -25.55 10.35 15.74
C THR A 513 -25.52 10.99 14.35
N ASN A 514 -26.68 11.34 13.80
CA ASN A 514 -26.77 12.18 12.59
C ASN A 514 -26.64 13.68 12.93
N ASP A 515 -26.73 14.54 11.91
CA ASP A 515 -26.63 16.00 12.06
C ASP A 515 -27.74 16.61 12.93
N HIS A 516 -28.84 15.87 13.15
CA HIS A 516 -29.94 16.26 14.02
C HIS A 516 -29.75 15.76 15.46
N GLY A 517 -28.68 15.02 15.76
CA GLY A 517 -28.41 14.43 17.06
C GLY A 517 -29.13 13.10 17.32
N ASN A 518 -29.87 12.56 16.34
CA ASN A 518 -30.57 11.28 16.48
C ASN A 518 -29.61 10.10 16.31
N PHE A 519 -29.82 9.03 17.08
CA PHE A 519 -29.10 7.77 16.93
C PHE A 519 -29.46 7.08 15.61
N MET A 520 -28.42 6.69 14.87
CA MET A 520 -28.52 5.87 13.66
C MET A 520 -28.19 4.43 14.04
N LEU A 521 -29.21 3.66 14.40
CA LEU A 521 -29.11 2.27 14.84
C LEU A 521 -29.02 1.36 13.62
N ARG A 522 -27.86 0.74 13.42
CA ARG A 522 -27.59 -0.05 12.22
C ARG A 522 -27.60 -1.54 12.51
N PHE A 523 -28.18 -2.31 11.61
CA PHE A 523 -28.36 -3.74 11.75
C PHE A 523 -27.62 -4.50 10.65
N SER A 524 -27.23 -5.73 10.97
CA SER A 524 -26.75 -6.69 9.98
C SER A 524 -27.83 -6.91 8.91
N ALA A 525 -27.41 -7.08 7.66
CA ALA A 525 -28.32 -7.50 6.62
C ALA A 525 -28.79 -8.94 6.91
N PRO A 526 -30.08 -9.25 6.76
CA PRO A 526 -30.57 -10.59 6.94
C PRO A 526 -30.27 -11.44 5.69
N PRO A 527 -30.32 -12.77 5.80
CA PRO A 527 -30.24 -13.68 4.66
C PRO A 527 -31.24 -13.32 3.55
N PRO A 528 -30.94 -13.59 2.27
CA PRO A 528 -31.82 -13.26 1.15
C PRO A 528 -33.25 -13.76 1.28
N GLU A 529 -33.48 -14.85 2.01
CA GLU A 529 -34.77 -15.48 2.27
C GLU A 529 -35.65 -14.65 3.21
N VAL A 530 -35.04 -13.89 4.12
CA VAL A 530 -35.76 -13.05 5.09
C VAL A 530 -36.27 -11.79 4.39
N LYS A 531 -37.57 -11.75 4.15
CA LYS A 531 -38.25 -10.57 3.56
C LYS A 531 -38.88 -9.65 4.59
N GLN A 532 -39.15 -10.16 5.78
CA GLN A 532 -39.84 -9.45 6.85
C GLN A 532 -39.15 -9.68 8.19
N VAL A 533 -39.17 -8.66 9.05
CA VAL A 533 -38.60 -8.70 10.39
C VAL A 533 -39.55 -8.06 11.41
N ASP A 534 -39.49 -8.53 12.64
CA ASP A 534 -40.07 -7.86 13.79
C ASP A 534 -39.04 -6.89 14.39
N ILE A 535 -39.49 -5.71 14.79
CA ILE A 535 -38.69 -4.71 15.50
C ILE A 535 -39.02 -4.81 16.98
N ILE A 536 -38.03 -5.15 17.79
CA ILE A 536 -38.17 -5.31 19.24
C ILE A 536 -37.26 -4.27 19.91
N ARG A 537 -37.77 -3.55 20.91
CA ARG A 537 -36.96 -2.69 21.79
C ARG A 537 -36.70 -3.43 23.09
N SER A 538 -35.45 -3.42 23.52
CA SER A 538 -35.06 -3.80 24.88
C SER A 538 -34.75 -2.53 25.66
N ALA A 539 -35.46 -2.33 26.76
CA ALA A 539 -35.25 -1.21 27.66
C ALA A 539 -35.08 -1.71 29.10
N HIS A 540 -34.21 -1.07 29.87
CA HIS A 540 -34.11 -1.31 31.30
C HIS A 540 -35.19 -0.49 32.02
N SER A 541 -36.02 -1.16 32.83
CA SER A 541 -37.04 -0.47 33.63
C SER A 541 -36.50 0.09 34.95
N ASP A 542 -35.32 -0.39 35.37
CA ASP A 542 -34.66 -0.05 36.61
C ASP A 542 -33.14 -0.17 36.38
N HIS A 543 -32.45 0.97 36.50
CA HIS A 543 -31.03 1.09 36.21
C HIS A 543 -30.19 0.11 37.06
N GLY A 544 -30.50 -0.15 38.33
CA GLY A 544 -29.63 -0.97 39.20
C GLY A 544 -29.87 -2.46 39.18
N ARG A 545 -31.07 -2.89 38.76
CA ARG A 545 -31.48 -4.30 38.86
C ARG A 545 -31.15 -5.12 37.63
N GLY A 546 -30.78 -4.46 36.52
CA GLY A 546 -30.38 -5.14 35.28
C GLY A 546 -31.49 -5.94 34.61
N VAL A 547 -32.76 -5.66 34.93
CA VAL A 547 -33.91 -6.35 34.32
C VAL A 547 -34.28 -5.66 33.01
N GLN A 548 -34.04 -6.36 31.90
CA GLN A 548 -34.45 -5.93 30.56
C GLN A 548 -35.88 -6.32 30.26
N HIS A 549 -36.65 -5.36 29.75
CA HIS A 549 -37.99 -5.57 29.22
C HIS A 549 -37.96 -5.50 27.70
N TYR A 550 -38.54 -6.52 27.06
CA TYR A 550 -38.67 -6.59 25.61
C TYR A 550 -40.06 -6.12 25.20
N VAL A 551 -40.11 -5.13 24.32
CA VAL A 551 -41.33 -4.57 23.76
C VAL A 551 -41.30 -4.77 22.26
N LEU A 552 -42.31 -5.47 21.72
CA LEU A 552 -42.53 -5.50 20.27
C LEU A 552 -42.98 -4.11 19.83
N VAL A 553 -42.16 -3.44 19.02
CA VAL A 553 -42.43 -2.11 18.48
C VAL A 553 -43.31 -2.25 17.25
N GLU A 554 -42.91 -3.12 16.32
CA GLU A 554 -43.63 -3.37 15.09
C GLU A 554 -43.35 -4.79 14.59
N SER A 555 -44.34 -5.42 13.94
CA SER A 555 -44.23 -6.80 13.45
C SER A 555 -44.31 -6.86 11.93
N ASN A 556 -43.60 -7.82 11.31
CA ASN A 556 -43.63 -8.08 9.87
C ASN A 556 -43.25 -6.88 8.99
N VAL A 557 -42.32 -6.03 9.45
CA VAL A 557 -41.79 -4.90 8.69
C VAL A 557 -40.99 -5.42 7.50
N SER A 558 -41.24 -4.88 6.31
CA SER A 558 -40.50 -5.28 5.12
C SER A 558 -39.03 -4.84 5.24
N VAL A 559 -38.09 -5.76 4.98
CA VAL A 559 -36.66 -5.43 4.98
C VAL A 559 -36.36 -4.28 3.99
N SER A 560 -37.12 -4.17 2.91
CA SER A 560 -36.99 -3.08 1.93
C SER A 560 -37.31 -1.69 2.49
N GLU A 561 -38.12 -1.59 3.54
CA GLU A 561 -38.49 -0.31 4.17
C GLU A 561 -37.41 0.17 5.14
N LEU A 562 -36.55 -0.73 5.58
CA LEU A 562 -35.44 -0.48 6.51
C LEU A 562 -34.12 -0.22 5.80
N ILE A 563 -34.08 -0.43 4.47
CA ILE A 563 -32.93 -0.11 3.62
C ILE A 563 -32.97 1.39 3.32
N GLY A 564 -32.05 2.13 3.92
CA GLY A 564 -31.89 3.59 3.73
C GLY A 564 -31.44 3.99 2.34
#